data_AF-A0A9C9FX58-F1
#
_entry.id   AF-A0A9C9FX58-F1
#
_cell.length_a   1.000
_cell.length_b   1.000
_cell.length_c   1.000
_cell.angle_alpha   90.00
_cell.angle_beta   90.00
_cell.angle_gamma   90.00
#
_symmetry.space_group_name_H-M   'P 1'
#
loop_
_entity.id
_entity.type
_entity.pdbx_description
1 polymer ?
#
loop_
_entity_poly.entity_id
_entity_poly.type
_entity_poly.pdbx_seq_one_letter_code
_entity_poly.pdbx_strand_id
1 'polypeptide(L)'
;MNTGVAILLGSPIRGSKSIRKAVNITFARVLLGHSLEYGLLGDLPEWPTGQSLIMIAGNRGIGVSQYLLGGLSSPNDGTVAVQETYSAEVTRHYVLPVSHSGMLFSQLICTKIVQELQNTNSSRTSQ
;
A
#
# COMPACT_ATOMS: atom_id res chain seq x y z
N MET A 1 -12.70 -15.82 -15.98
CA MET A 1 -12.25 -15.66 -14.58
C MET A 1 -12.01 -14.18 -14.33
N ASN A 2 -12.57 -13.60 -13.27
CA ASN A 2 -12.49 -12.15 -13.01
C ASN A 2 -11.16 -11.82 -12.32
N THR A 3 -10.11 -11.56 -13.10
CA THR A 3 -8.76 -11.27 -12.60
C THR A 3 -8.61 -9.77 -12.35
N GLY A 4 -8.91 -9.32 -11.13
CA GLY A 4 -8.68 -7.94 -10.67
C GLY A 4 -7.20 -7.63 -10.37
N VAL A 5 -6.88 -6.33 -10.32
CA VAL A 5 -5.62 -5.81 -9.78
C VAL A 5 -5.94 -4.83 -8.66
N ALA A 6 -5.31 -5.00 -7.51
CA ALA A 6 -5.33 -4.01 -6.43
C ALA A 6 -3.94 -3.43 -6.24
N ILE A 7 -3.91 -2.12 -6.01
CA ILE A 7 -2.68 -1.38 -5.73
C ILE A 7 -2.81 -0.78 -4.33
N LEU A 8 -1.86 -1.10 -3.47
CA LEU A 8 -1.72 -0.56 -2.12
C LEU A 8 -0.63 0.52 -2.12
N LEU A 9 -0.87 1.61 -1.40
CA LEU A 9 0.07 2.71 -1.23
C LEU A 9 0.52 2.78 0.24
N GLY A 10 1.75 2.34 0.52
CA GLY A 10 2.37 2.46 1.85
C GLY A 10 1.66 1.72 2.98
N SER A 11 0.74 0.78 2.70
CA SER A 11 -0.04 0.10 3.74
C SER A 11 0.82 -0.90 4.55
N PRO A 12 0.83 -0.84 5.89
CA PRO A 12 1.58 -1.78 6.73
C PRO A 12 0.86 -3.13 6.85
N ILE A 13 1.15 -4.04 5.93
CA ILE A 13 0.47 -5.35 5.78
C ILE A 13 1.31 -6.55 6.28
N ARG A 14 2.54 -6.31 6.75
CA ARG A 14 3.42 -7.40 7.21
C ARG A 14 2.86 -8.09 8.44
N GLY A 15 2.66 -9.41 8.34
CA GLY A 15 2.17 -10.26 9.42
C GLY A 15 0.66 -10.48 9.45
N SER A 16 -0.11 -9.87 8.55
CA SER A 16 -1.55 -10.13 8.41
C SER A 16 -1.76 -11.28 7.40
N LYS A 17 -1.99 -12.51 7.88
CA LYS A 17 -2.27 -13.72 7.05
C LYS A 17 -3.56 -13.66 6.22
N SER A 18 -4.31 -12.60 6.39
CA SER A 18 -5.41 -12.14 5.54
C SER A 18 -5.38 -10.64 5.70
N ILE A 19 -5.72 -9.84 4.70
CA ILE A 19 -5.75 -8.37 4.75
C ILE A 19 -6.82 -7.93 5.76
N ARG A 20 -6.57 -8.13 7.05
CA ARG A 20 -7.42 -7.85 8.18
C ARG A 20 -6.66 -6.84 9.02
N LYS A 21 -7.21 -5.62 9.02
CA LYS A 21 -6.83 -4.54 9.95
C LYS A 21 -5.47 -3.86 9.72
N ALA A 22 -4.94 -3.83 8.49
CA ALA A 22 -3.77 -3.01 8.18
C ALA A 22 -4.07 -1.50 8.08
N VAL A 23 -5.35 -1.10 8.08
CA VAL A 23 -5.69 0.31 8.21
C VAL A 23 -5.59 0.67 9.69
N ASN A 24 -4.39 1.07 10.12
CA ASN A 24 -4.21 1.73 11.40
C ASN A 24 -5.25 2.86 11.50
N ILE A 25 -6.04 2.91 12.57
CA ILE A 25 -7.14 3.89 12.74
C ILE A 25 -6.65 5.32 12.48
N THR A 26 -5.39 5.63 12.80
CA THR A 26 -4.76 6.91 12.51
C THR A 26 -4.60 7.16 11.00
N PHE A 27 -4.18 6.15 10.23
CA PHE A 27 -4.07 6.21 8.77
C PHE A 27 -5.44 6.21 8.09
N ALA A 28 -6.39 5.42 8.61
CA ALA A 28 -7.77 5.38 8.14
C ALA A 28 -8.44 6.75 8.24
N ARG A 29 -8.23 7.44 9.38
CA ARG A 29 -8.78 8.79 9.63
C ARG A 29 -8.16 9.84 8.72
N VAL A 30 -6.87 9.74 8.42
CA VAL A 30 -6.17 10.68 7.51
C VAL A 30 -6.59 10.47 6.05
N LEU A 31 -6.85 9.23 5.62
CA LEU A 31 -7.23 8.92 4.24
C LEU A 31 -8.73 8.94 3.94
N LEU A 32 -9.59 8.49 4.86
CA LEU A 32 -10.99 8.15 4.58
C LEU A 32 -12.02 9.09 5.23
N GLY A 33 -11.60 10.06 6.07
CA GLY A 33 -12.51 11.02 6.69
C GLY A 33 -13.71 10.37 7.41
N HIS A 34 -14.89 11.00 7.31
CA HIS A 34 -16.14 10.58 7.98
C HIS A 34 -16.77 9.28 7.43
N SER A 35 -16.18 8.67 6.39
CA SER A 35 -16.68 7.43 5.76
C SER A 35 -16.33 6.14 6.53
N LEU A 36 -15.78 6.28 7.73
CA LEU A 36 -15.31 5.18 8.58
C LEU A 36 -16.42 4.40 9.30
N GLU A 37 -17.64 4.90 9.38
CA GLU A 37 -18.65 4.37 10.32
C GLU A 37 -19.29 3.03 9.94
N TYR A 38 -19.17 2.53 8.70
CA TYR A 38 -20.04 1.40 8.27
C TYR A 38 -19.38 0.21 7.56
N GLY A 39 -18.05 0.11 7.45
CA GLY A 39 -17.45 -0.88 6.52
C GLY A 39 -16.36 -1.81 7.05
N LEU A 40 -15.75 -1.55 8.20
CA LEU A 40 -14.43 -2.10 8.55
C LEU A 40 -14.43 -3.22 9.61
N LEU A 41 -15.57 -3.82 9.89
CA LEU A 41 -15.70 -4.95 10.83
C LEU A 41 -16.44 -6.11 10.15
N GLY A 42 -15.68 -6.97 9.47
CA GLY A 42 -16.21 -8.21 8.93
C GLY A 42 -15.11 -9.15 8.46
N ASP A 43 -15.35 -10.45 8.56
CA ASP A 43 -14.49 -11.51 8.09
C ASP A 43 -14.26 -11.43 6.57
N LEU A 44 -13.28 -10.63 6.10
CA LEU A 44 -12.92 -10.63 4.69
C LEU A 44 -12.18 -11.93 4.32
N PRO A 45 -12.52 -12.55 3.17
CA PRO A 45 -11.87 -13.76 2.68
C PRO A 45 -10.39 -13.50 2.32
N GLU A 46 -9.60 -14.58 2.23
CA GLU A 46 -8.23 -14.52 1.71
C GLU A 46 -8.19 -13.90 0.30
N TRP A 47 -7.07 -13.25 -0.03
CA TRP A 47 -6.91 -12.63 -1.35
C TRP A 47 -7.03 -13.69 -2.46
N PRO A 48 -7.96 -13.54 -3.42
CA PRO A 48 -8.24 -14.60 -4.38
C PRO A 48 -7.01 -14.95 -5.23
N THR A 49 -6.75 -16.25 -5.37
CA THR A 49 -5.70 -16.78 -6.24
C THR A 49 -5.92 -16.29 -7.68
N GLY A 50 -4.91 -15.65 -8.26
CA GLY A 50 -4.94 -15.11 -9.63
C GLY A 50 -5.18 -13.59 -9.74
N GLN A 51 -5.48 -12.89 -8.64
CA GLN A 51 -5.53 -11.42 -8.64
C GLN A 51 -4.17 -10.83 -8.29
N SER A 52 -3.72 -9.84 -9.07
CA SER A 52 -2.45 -9.16 -8.78
C SER A 52 -2.62 -8.17 -7.63
N LEU A 53 -1.80 -8.31 -6.59
CA LEU A 53 -1.70 -7.34 -5.50
C LEU A 53 -0.34 -6.64 -5.60
N ILE A 54 -0.38 -5.33 -5.82
CA ILE A 54 0.82 -4.52 -6.01
C ILE A 54 0.98 -3.59 -4.82
N MET A 55 2.17 -3.53 -4.24
CA MET A 55 2.54 -2.58 -3.20
C MET A 55 3.44 -1.50 -3.78
N ILE A 56 3.12 -0.24 -3.49
CA ILE A 56 4.00 0.91 -3.74
C ILE A 56 4.28 1.58 -2.40
N ALA A 57 5.50 1.41 -1.89
CA ALA A 57 5.99 1.96 -0.63
C ALA A 57 6.87 3.20 -0.87
N GLY A 58 6.98 4.05 0.15
CA GLY A 58 7.82 5.24 0.14
C GLY A 58 9.08 5.05 0.97
N ASN A 59 10.14 5.77 0.66
CA ASN A 59 11.36 5.80 1.49
C ASN A 59 11.88 7.21 1.80
N ARG A 60 11.10 8.26 1.52
CA ARG A 60 11.53 9.65 1.75
C ARG A 60 10.85 10.27 2.97
N GLY A 61 11.00 9.60 4.12
CA GLY A 61 10.59 10.10 5.44
C GLY A 61 11.56 11.10 6.09
N ILE A 62 12.57 11.57 5.35
CA ILE A 62 13.72 12.30 5.90
C ILE A 62 13.24 13.63 6.52
N GLY A 63 13.37 13.73 7.86
CA GLY A 63 13.18 14.95 8.64
C GLY A 63 12.22 14.83 9.82
N VAL A 64 11.28 13.87 9.81
CA VAL A 64 10.18 13.82 10.80
C VAL A 64 10.27 12.61 11.73
N SER A 65 10.76 11.47 11.24
CA SER A 65 10.84 10.21 11.99
C SER A 65 11.93 10.16 13.07
N GLN A 66 12.96 11.00 12.98
CA GLN A 66 14.03 11.09 13.98
C GLN A 66 13.60 11.86 15.24
N TYR A 67 12.65 12.80 15.12
CA TYR A 67 12.28 13.71 16.22
C TYR A 67 10.91 13.45 16.85
N LEU A 68 9.94 12.87 16.13
CA LEU A 68 8.55 12.79 16.64
C LEU A 68 8.06 11.40 17.05
N LEU A 69 8.66 10.29 16.59
CA LEU A 69 8.04 8.94 16.68
C LEU A 69 8.95 7.83 17.22
N GLY A 70 10.10 8.14 17.84
CA GLY A 70 10.93 7.11 18.48
C GLY A 70 11.65 6.16 17.50
N GLY A 71 11.93 6.63 16.28
CA GLY A 71 12.78 5.92 15.31
C GLY A 71 12.06 4.80 14.56
N LEU A 72 11.38 5.15 13.46
CA LEU A 72 10.95 4.13 12.50
C LEU A 72 12.17 3.45 11.87
N SER A 73 12.10 2.13 11.68
CA SER A 73 13.09 1.39 10.90
C SER A 73 13.26 2.01 9.52
N SER A 74 14.50 2.34 9.15
CA SER A 74 14.83 2.85 7.82
C SER A 74 15.02 1.70 6.83
N PRO A 75 14.65 1.87 5.54
CA PRO A 75 13.97 3.03 4.97
C PRO A 75 12.48 3.13 5.37
N ASN A 76 11.97 4.35 5.53
CA ASN A 76 10.57 4.66 5.82
C ASN A 76 10.09 5.92 5.07
N ASP A 77 8.79 6.08 4.95
CA ASP A 77 8.15 7.24 4.29
C ASP A 77 7.72 8.35 5.27
N GLY A 78 8.17 8.25 6.53
CA GLY A 78 7.81 9.16 7.62
C GLY A 78 6.67 8.66 8.51
N THR A 79 5.94 7.62 8.07
CA THR A 79 4.84 7.00 8.84
C THR A 79 4.92 5.48 8.87
N VAL A 80 5.43 4.85 7.81
CA VAL A 80 5.52 3.40 7.65
C VAL A 80 6.91 3.02 7.20
N ALA A 81 7.50 2.03 7.87
CA ALA A 81 8.75 1.42 7.41
C ALA A 81 8.48 0.54 6.20
N VAL A 82 9.39 0.56 5.21
CA VAL A 82 9.27 -0.30 4.03
C VAL A 82 9.12 -1.76 4.44
N GLN A 83 9.80 -2.18 5.51
CA GLN A 83 9.69 -3.54 6.03
C GLN A 83 8.25 -3.93 6.39
N GLU A 84 7.46 -3.01 6.94
CA GLU A 84 6.06 -3.24 7.34
C GLU A 84 5.12 -3.43 6.15
N THR A 85 5.56 -3.07 4.93
CA THR A 85 4.74 -3.19 3.71
C THR A 85 4.89 -4.53 2.98
N TYR A 86 5.76 -5.42 3.44
CA TYR A 86 5.96 -6.74 2.80
C TYR A 86 4.93 -7.77 3.27
N SER A 87 4.26 -8.46 2.34
CA SER A 87 3.50 -9.69 2.63
C SER A 87 3.64 -10.70 1.49
N ALA A 88 3.29 -11.97 1.74
CA ALA A 88 3.43 -13.05 0.76
C ALA A 88 2.41 -12.94 -0.40
N GLU A 89 1.30 -12.25 -0.14
CA GLU A 89 0.21 -12.00 -1.08
C GLU A 89 0.57 -10.90 -2.10
N VAL A 90 1.58 -10.07 -1.80
CA VAL A 90 2.06 -9.02 -2.72
C VAL A 90 2.84 -9.66 -3.86
N THR A 91 2.33 -9.53 -5.08
CA THR A 91 2.95 -10.08 -6.28
C THR A 91 4.05 -9.16 -6.84
N ARG A 92 3.94 -7.85 -6.62
CA ARG A 92 4.94 -6.85 -7.01
C ARG A 92 5.07 -5.77 -5.96
N HIS A 93 6.31 -5.40 -5.62
CA HIS A 93 6.62 -4.42 -4.58
C HIS A 93 7.58 -3.37 -5.13
N TYR A 94 7.20 -2.09 -5.04
CA TYR A 94 7.98 -0.95 -5.50
C TYR A 94 8.28 -0.01 -4.34
N VAL A 95 9.51 0.50 -4.27
CA VAL A 95 9.92 1.53 -3.30
C VAL A 95 10.29 2.81 -4.05
N LEU A 96 9.64 3.92 -3.71
CA LEU A 96 9.81 5.20 -4.39
C LEU A 96 10.22 6.32 -3.41
N PRO A 97 10.96 7.34 -3.86
CA PRO A 97 11.43 8.46 -3.05
C PRO A 97 10.34 9.49 -2.73
N VAL A 98 9.27 9.03 -2.08
CA VAL A 98 8.12 9.83 -1.64
C VAL A 98 7.90 9.65 -0.13
N SER A 99 7.37 10.69 0.51
CA SER A 99 6.83 10.59 1.87
C SER A 99 5.42 10.00 1.83
N HIS A 100 4.93 9.56 2.98
CA HIS A 100 3.63 8.92 3.11
C HIS A 100 2.49 9.81 2.61
N SER A 101 2.42 11.06 3.10
CA SER A 101 1.44 12.06 2.64
C SER A 101 1.70 12.50 1.19
N GLY A 102 2.96 12.53 0.78
CA GLY A 102 3.36 12.86 -0.59
C GLY A 102 2.87 11.85 -1.62
N MET A 103 2.55 10.61 -1.22
CA MET A 103 2.11 9.58 -2.17
C MET A 103 0.85 9.97 -2.94
N LEU A 104 -0.12 10.59 -2.26
CA LEU A 104 -1.42 10.94 -2.86
C LEU A 104 -1.33 11.98 -3.98
N PHE A 105 -0.30 12.83 -3.92
CA PHE A 105 -0.12 13.95 -4.85
C PHE A 105 1.12 13.80 -5.73
N SER A 106 1.83 12.67 -5.64
CA SER A 106 3.07 12.45 -6.35
C SER A 106 2.81 12.00 -7.79
N GLN A 107 3.31 12.78 -8.75
CA GLN A 107 3.31 12.37 -10.16
C GLN A 107 4.03 11.04 -10.37
N LEU A 108 5.06 10.76 -9.58
CA LEU A 108 5.80 9.49 -9.64
C LEU A 108 4.91 8.30 -9.27
N ILE A 109 4.03 8.47 -8.28
CA ILE A 109 3.04 7.46 -7.87
C ILE A 109 2.01 7.26 -8.97
N CYS A 110 1.45 8.36 -9.50
CA CYS A 110 0.47 8.31 -10.59
C CYS A 110 1.03 7.58 -11.83
N THR A 111 2.24 7.95 -12.27
CA THR A 111 2.91 7.29 -13.40
C THR A 111 3.12 5.80 -13.14
N LYS A 112 3.54 5.42 -11.92
CA LYS A 112 3.74 4.01 -11.57
C LYS A 112 2.41 3.24 -11.59
N ILE A 113 1.34 3.81 -11.04
CA ILE A 113 0.00 3.20 -11.07
C ILE A 113 -0.45 2.96 -12.51
N VAL A 114 -0.37 3.98 -13.37
CA VAL A 114 -0.77 3.85 -14.78
C VAL A 114 0.05 2.77 -15.49
N GLN A 115 1.37 2.76 -15.27
CA GLN A 115 2.26 1.75 -15.84
C GLN A 115 1.83 0.33 -15.42
N GLU A 116 1.53 0.10 -14.15
CA GLU A 116 1.15 -1.22 -13.66
C GLU A 116 -0.22 -1.68 -14.14
N LEU A 117 -1.17 -0.74 -14.27
CA LEU A 117 -2.47 -1.03 -14.88
C LEU A 117 -2.32 -1.41 -16.36
N GLN A 118 -1.47 -0.70 -17.12
CA GLN A 118 -1.15 -1.02 -18.51
C GLN A 118 -0.45 -2.38 -18.65
N ASN A 119 0.59 -2.64 -17.84
CA ASN A 119 1.31 -3.91 -17.84
C ASN A 119 0.39 -5.10 -17.54
N THR A 120 -0.52 -4.92 -16.58
CA THR A 120 -1.50 -5.95 -16.22
C THR A 120 -2.50 -6.18 -17.36
N ASN A 121 -2.90 -5.14 -18.09
CA ASN A 121 -3.77 -5.28 -19.26
C ASN A 121 -3.07 -5.98 -20.44
N SER A 122 -1.83 -5.62 -20.76
CA SER A 122 -1.08 -6.26 -21.85
C SER A 122 -0.82 -7.74 -21.57
N SER A 123 -0.53 -8.10 -20.32
CA SER A 123 -0.35 -9.50 -19.91
C SER A 123 -1.63 -10.34 -20.06
N ARG A 124 -2.81 -9.70 -20.11
CA ARG A 124 -4.10 -10.38 -20.37
C ARG A 124 -4.33 -10.63 -21.86
N THR A 125 -3.92 -9.70 -22.73
CA THR A 125 -4.18 -9.79 -24.18
C THR A 125 -3.31 -10.82 -24.91
N SER A 126 -2.25 -11.32 -24.26
CA SER A 126 -1.32 -12.29 -24.83
C SER A 126 -1.56 -13.74 -24.36
N GLN A 127 -2.69 -14.00 -23.67
CA GLN A 127 -3.15 -15.34 -23.27
C GLN A 127 -4.42 -15.74 -24.01
#